data_AF-A0AAJ2D6N6-F1
#
_entry.id   AF-A0AAJ2D6N6-F1
#
_cell.length_a   1.000
_cell.length_b   1.000
_cell.length_c   1.000
_cell.angle_alpha   90.00
_cell.angle_beta   90.00
_cell.angle_gamma   90.00
#
_symmetry.space_group_name_H-M   'P 1'
#
loop_
_entity.id
_entity.type
_entity.pdbx_description
1 polymer ?
#
loop_
_entity_poly.entity_id
_entity_poly.type
_entity_poly.pdbx_seq_one_letter_code
_entity_poly.pdbx_strand_id
1 'polypeptide(L)' 'MNKEQAFQTLDSLVYAMEKLENESIRSEDNEELEQMLALMNRDWHELYTIYGKAWEEYRKNALEK' A
#
# COMPACT_ATOMS: atom_id res chain seq x y z
N MET A 1 13.15 0.93 -11.21
CA MET A 1 12.60 -0.18 -10.40
C MET A 1 12.10 -1.27 -11.34
N ASN A 2 12.28 -2.55 -11.01
CA ASN A 2 11.74 -3.66 -11.83
C ASN A 2 10.34 -4.08 -11.34
N LYS A 3 9.65 -4.95 -12.10
CA LYS A 3 8.26 -5.36 -11.82
C LYS A 3 8.11 -6.06 -10.46
N GLU A 4 9.04 -6.93 -10.10
CA GLU A 4 8.99 -7.69 -8.86
C GLU A 4 9.20 -6.79 -7.64
N GLN A 5 10.14 -5.84 -7.72
CA GLN A 5 10.33 -4.80 -6.72
C GLN A 5 9.08 -3.94 -6.58
N ALA A 6 8.45 -3.53 -7.69
CA ALA A 6 7.22 -2.74 -7.65
C ALA A 6 6.09 -3.47 -6.94
N PHE A 7 5.95 -4.79 -7.14
CA PHE A 7 4.94 -5.59 -6.48
C PHE A 7 5.20 -5.72 -4.97
N GLN A 8 6.44 -6.00 -4.59
CA GLN A 8 6.84 -6.05 -3.18
C GLN A 8 6.60 -4.70 -2.49
N THR A 9 6.88 -3.58 -3.17
CA THR A 9 6.61 -2.25 -2.65
C THR A 9 5.11 -1.98 -2.51
N LEU A 10 4.29 -2.35 -3.50
CA LEU A 10 2.83 -2.23 -3.41
C LEU A 10 2.26 -3.05 -2.24
N ASP A 11 2.69 -4.30 -2.07
CA ASP A 11 2.28 -5.15 -0.95
C ASP A 11 2.68 -4.54 0.40
N SER A 12 3.91 -4.01 0.50
CA SER A 12 4.41 -3.38 1.73
C SER A 12 3.64 -2.11 2.08
N LEU A 13 3.32 -1.28 1.09
CA LEU A 13 2.56 -0.05 1.28
C LEU A 13 1.14 -0.35 1.76
N VAL A 14 0.46 -1.31 1.14
CA VAL A 14 -0.90 -1.72 1.56
C VAL A 14 -0.88 -2.22 3.00
N TYR A 15 0.05 -3.13 3.33
CA TYR A 15 0.16 -3.65 4.69
C TYR A 15 0.41 -2.56 5.73
N ALA A 16 1.35 -1.66 5.45
CA ALA A 16 1.69 -0.60 6.39
C ALA A 16 0.57 0.45 6.53
N MET A 17 -0.15 0.79 5.46
CA MET A 17 -1.33 1.66 5.54
C MET A 17 -2.45 1.01 6.37
N GLU A 18 -2.76 -0.28 6.17
CA GLU A 18 -3.74 -0.99 6.99
C GLU A 18 -3.37 -1.00 8.48
N LYS A 19 -2.07 -1.10 8.80
CA LYS A 19 -1.60 -1.02 10.20
C LYS A 19 -1.77 0.37 10.79
N LEU A 20 -1.36 1.40 10.06
CA LEU A 20 -1.45 2.79 10.50
C LEU A 20 -2.90 3.24 10.62
N GLU A 21 -3.79 2.91 9.69
CA GLU A 21 -5.22 3.24 9.82
C GLU A 21 -5.85 2.63 11.08
N ASN A 22 -5.48 1.39 11.43
CA ASN A 22 -5.93 0.76 12.68
C ASN A 22 -5.39 1.45 13.94
N GLU A 23 -4.20 2.03 13.88
CA GLU A 23 -3.61 2.82 14.96
C GLU A 23 -4.24 4.22 15.04
N SER A 24 -4.53 4.85 13.90
CA SER A 24 -5.24 6.13 13.80
C SER A 24 -6.61 6.08 14.47
N ILE A 25 -7.36 5.01 14.26
CA ILE A 25 -8.69 4.82 14.88
C ILE A 25 -8.60 4.83 16.41
N ARG A 26 -7.44 4.50 16.98
CA ARG A 26 -7.22 4.42 18.45
C ARG A 26 -6.67 5.72 19.04
N SER A 27 -6.35 6.72 18.23
CA SER A 27 -5.73 7.97 18.65
C SER A 27 -6.52 9.15 18.07
N GLU A 28 -7.27 9.87 18.93
CA GLU A 28 -8.17 10.96 18.51
C GLU A 28 -7.45 12.20 17.95
N ASP A 29 -6.12 12.29 18.05
CA ASP A 29 -5.31 13.39 17.52
C ASP A 29 -3.92 12.85 17.10
N ASN A 30 -3.78 12.45 15.83
CA ASN A 30 -2.47 12.04 15.29
C ASN A 30 -2.23 12.55 13.87
N GLU A 31 -2.07 13.87 13.75
CA GLU A 31 -1.76 14.59 12.51
C GLU A 31 -0.51 14.02 11.82
N GLU A 32 0.49 13.55 12.59
CA GLU A 32 1.69 12.91 12.03
C GLU A 32 1.34 11.61 11.29
N LEU A 33 0.47 10.78 11.86
CA LEU A 33 0.02 9.55 11.25
C LEU A 33 -0.80 9.83 9.99
N GLU A 34 -1.68 10.84 10.02
CA GLU A 34 -2.43 11.27 8.82
C GLU A 34 -1.49 11.72 7.70
N GLN A 35 -0.43 12.46 8.01
CA GLN A 35 0.58 12.86 7.04
C GLN A 35 1.35 11.67 6.48
N MET A 36 1.71 10.69 7.31
CA MET A 36 2.36 9.45 6.86
C MET A 36 1.44 8.65 5.92
N LEU A 37 0.17 8.48 6.27
CA LEU A 37 -0.82 7.82 5.41
C LEU A 37 -0.97 8.53 4.07
N ALA A 38 -1.02 9.87 4.06
CA ALA A 38 -1.13 10.65 2.83
C ALA A 38 0.08 10.44 1.90
N LEU A 39 1.30 10.41 2.45
CA LEU A 39 2.52 10.14 1.68
C LEU A 39 2.52 8.73 1.10
N MET A 40 2.19 7.73 1.93
CA MET A 40 2.15 6.33 1.49
C MET A 40 1.08 6.08 0.43
N ASN A 41 -0.08 6.70 0.56
CA ASN A 41 -1.16 6.59 -0.42
C ASN A 41 -0.75 7.22 -1.76
N ARG A 42 -0.01 8.33 -1.72
CA ARG A 42 0.56 8.93 -2.94
C ARG A 42 1.55 7.99 -3.62
N ASP A 43 2.52 7.45 -2.87
CA ASP A 43 3.51 6.51 -3.40
C ASP A 43 2.84 5.24 -3.97
N TRP A 44 1.81 4.73 -3.27
CA TRP A 44 1.00 3.62 -3.73
C TRP A 44 0.29 3.96 -5.05
N HIS A 45 -0.32 5.14 -5.17
CA HIS A 45 -1.05 5.55 -6.36
C HIS A 45 -0.13 5.69 -7.59
N GLU A 46 1.06 6.26 -7.41
CA GLU A 46 2.06 6.39 -8.49
C GLU A 46 2.49 5.00 -9.01
N LEU A 47 2.74 4.06 -8.11
CA LEU A 47 3.11 2.68 -8.48
C LEU A 47 1.93 1.90 -9.08
N TYR A 48 0.75 2.02 -8.50
CA TYR A 48 -0.45 1.32 -8.93
C TYR A 48 -0.89 1.79 -10.33
N THR A 49 -0.69 3.06 -10.68
CA THR A 49 -0.98 3.59 -12.01
C THR A 49 -0.19 2.85 -13.12
N ILE A 50 1.05 2.45 -12.82
CA ILE A 50 1.93 1.78 -13.78
C ILE A 50 1.78 0.26 -13.72
N TYR A 51 1.65 -0.31 -12.52
CA TYR A 51 1.77 -1.74 -12.27
C TYR A 51 0.48 -2.41 -11.77
N GLY A 52 -0.58 -1.65 -11.47
CA GLY A 52 -1.75 -2.09 -10.71
C GLY A 52 -2.44 -3.32 -11.28
N LYS A 53 -2.78 -3.33 -12.57
CA LYS A 53 -3.43 -4.49 -13.21
C LYS A 53 -2.58 -5.77 -13.09
N ALA A 54 -1.28 -5.65 -13.36
CA ALA A 54 -0.38 -6.81 -13.31
C ALA A 54 -0.16 -7.28 -11.87
N TRP A 55 -0.21 -6.37 -10.90
CA TRP A 55 -0.09 -6.66 -9.48
C TRP A 55 -1.36 -7.37 -8.94
N GLU A 56 -2.55 -6.93 -9.35
CA GLU A 56 -3.82 -7.57 -8.99
C GLU A 56 -3.92 -9.00 -9.53
N GLU A 57 -3.53 -9.21 -10.79
CA GLU A 57 -3.45 -10.55 -11.39
C GLU A 57 -2.46 -11.44 -10.63
N TYR A 58 -1.29 -10.89 -10.26
CA TYR A 58 -0.30 -11.60 -9.45
C TYR A 58 -0.87 -12.02 -8.09
N ARG A 59 -1.54 -11.11 -7.38
CA ARG A 59 -2.16 -11.39 -6.07
C ARG A 59 -3.27 -12.42 -6.18
N LYS A 60 -4.13 -12.33 -7.19
CA LYS A 60 -5.21 -13.30 -7.40
C LYS A 60 -4.65 -14.71 -7.64
N ASN A 61 -3.66 -14.83 -8.50
CA ASN A 61 -3.00 -16.12 -8.78
C ASN A 61 -2.27 -16.70 -7.57
N ALA A 62 -1.80 -15.87 -6.64
CA ALA A 62 -1.19 -16.32 -5.39
C ALA A 62 -2.22 -16.82 -4.37
N LEU A 63 -3.45 -16.29 -4.38
CA LEU A 63 -4.54 -16.68 -3.47
C LEU A 63 -5.33 -17.91 -3.94
N GLU A 64 -5.31 -18.21 -5.25
CA GLU A 64 -5.99 -19.36 -5.85
C GLU A 64 -5.13 -20.65 -5.84
N LYS A 65 -3.93 -20.61 -5.26
CA LYS A 65 -3.03 -21.77 -5.09
C LYS A 65 -3.03 -22.29 -3.67
#